data_AF-A0A7X7VCB1-F1
#
_entry.id   AF-A0A7X7VCB1-F1
#
_cell.length_a   1.000
_cell.length_b   1.000
_cell.length_c   1.000
_cell.angle_alpha   90.00
_cell.angle_beta   90.00
_cell.angle_gamma   90.00
#
_symmetry.space_group_name_H-M   'P 1'
#
loop_
_entity.id
_entity.type
_entity.pdbx_description
1 polymer ?
#
loop_
_entity_poly.entity_id
_entity_poly.type
_entity_poly.pdbx_seq_one_letter_code
_entity_poly.pdbx_strand_id
1 'polypeptide(L)'
;MKIGERSVREDRDTTEVSATVDGYRLWYRVPRSYAVTDSADPFLAAALFPAMRLGRKIEIDPILSVSPRLLDNLRILQEIHHTWNPRLEIVPIDARTSPSRALHGGVMSFFSGGVDSVYTFLKRQGELTHLVFIQGFDFSAESGNSGGLTAADLTDLSQLAFKLLKLAAEVPIRTKVRLFPLEAANEALAPLKAGRIDGAAVLKMGI
;
A
#
# COMPACT_ATOMS: atom_id res chain seq x y z
N MET A 1 -20.95 7.37 6.58
CA MET A 1 -19.69 7.89 7.13
C MET A 1 -19.51 9.29 6.60
N LYS A 2 -19.47 10.27 7.49
CA LYS A 2 -19.29 11.68 7.11
C LYS A 2 -17.81 12.06 7.21
N ILE A 3 -17.29 12.76 6.22
CA ILE A 3 -15.92 13.30 6.19
C ILE A 3 -16.02 14.82 6.13
N GLY A 4 -15.47 15.52 7.12
CA GLY A 4 -15.54 16.98 7.20
C GLY A 4 -14.51 17.57 8.17
N GLU A 5 -14.68 18.85 8.50
CA GLU A 5 -13.85 19.55 9.50
C GLU A 5 -12.34 19.45 9.23
N ARG A 6 -11.96 19.52 7.94
CA ARG A 6 -10.56 19.45 7.55
C ARG A 6 -9.80 20.66 8.14
N SER A 7 -8.69 20.38 8.79
CA SER A 7 -7.81 21.40 9.37
C SER A 7 -6.34 21.10 9.09
N VAL A 8 -5.54 22.17 9.08
CA VAL A 8 -4.08 22.09 8.99
C VAL A 8 -3.50 22.81 10.19
N ARG A 9 -2.53 22.18 10.86
CA ARG A 9 -1.77 22.77 11.97
C ARG A 9 -0.30 22.66 11.65
N GLU A 10 0.39 23.79 11.65
CA GLU A 10 1.85 23.83 11.55
C GLU A 10 2.45 23.82 12.95
N ASP A 11 3.52 23.04 13.10
CA ASP A 11 4.44 23.07 14.24
C ASP A 11 5.84 23.48 13.73
N ARG A 12 6.86 23.52 14.59
CA ARG A 12 8.22 23.97 14.22
C ARG A 12 8.75 23.27 12.97
N ASP A 13 8.72 21.94 12.95
CA ASP A 13 9.35 21.12 11.91
C ASP A 13 8.34 20.30 11.08
N THR A 14 7.05 20.34 11.42
CA THR A 14 6.04 19.49 10.79
C THR A 14 4.76 20.23 10.46
N THR A 15 4.05 19.71 9.47
CA THR A 15 2.69 20.11 9.12
C THR A 15 1.76 18.92 9.34
N GLU A 16 0.75 19.09 10.17
CA GLU A 16 -0.31 18.12 10.40
C GLU A 16 -1.56 18.48 9.61
N VAL A 17 -2.10 17.52 8.87
CA VAL A 17 -3.40 17.62 8.19
C VAL A 17 -4.36 16.63 8.83
N SER A 18 -5.54 17.10 9.23
CA SER A 18 -6.53 16.27 9.90
C SER A 18 -7.95 16.54 9.42
N ALA A 19 -8.84 15.56 9.60
CA ALA A 19 -10.27 15.68 9.33
C ALA A 19 -11.07 14.76 10.27
N THR A 20 -12.34 15.08 10.46
CA THR A 20 -13.29 14.23 11.19
C THR A 20 -13.91 13.23 10.22
N VAL A 21 -13.72 11.93 10.49
CA VAL A 21 -14.24 10.79 9.72
C VAL A 21 -15.17 9.99 10.63
N ASP A 22 -16.48 10.12 10.40
CA ASP A 22 -17.55 9.48 11.21
C ASP A 22 -17.41 9.72 12.72
N GLY A 23 -17.00 10.95 13.10
CA GLY A 23 -16.77 11.35 14.50
C GLY A 23 -15.37 11.06 15.03
N TYR A 24 -14.50 10.37 14.26
CA TYR A 24 -13.12 10.10 14.62
C TYR A 24 -12.17 11.09 13.96
N ARG A 25 -11.23 11.64 14.73
CA ARG A 25 -10.19 12.50 14.20
C ARG A 25 -9.09 11.65 13.54
N LEU A 26 -9.03 11.67 12.22
CA LEU A 26 -7.93 11.08 11.44
C LEU A 26 -6.92 12.18 11.09
N TRP A 27 -5.62 11.88 11.18
CA TRP A 27 -4.57 12.86 10.93
C TRP A 27 -3.32 12.23 10.31
N TYR A 28 -2.61 13.03 9.53
CA TYR A 28 -1.31 12.73 8.95
C TYR A 28 -0.35 13.85 9.28
N ARG A 29 0.92 13.52 9.55
CA ARG A 29 1.97 14.50 9.84
C ARG A 29 3.13 14.30 8.88
N VAL A 30 3.55 15.39 8.25
CA VAL A 30 4.66 15.41 7.29
C VAL A 30 5.67 16.49 7.69
N PRO A 31 6.93 16.42 7.24
CA PRO A 31 7.88 17.52 7.45
C PRO A 31 7.34 18.81 6.83
N ARG A 32 7.64 19.95 7.47
CA ARG A 32 7.11 21.27 7.07
C ARG A 32 7.50 21.69 5.65
N SER A 33 8.58 21.13 5.12
CA SER A 33 9.02 21.34 3.72
C SER A 33 8.03 20.78 2.69
N TYR A 34 7.12 19.88 3.08
CA TYR A 34 6.12 19.31 2.19
C TYR A 34 4.80 20.07 2.27
N ALA A 35 4.45 20.78 1.20
CA ALA A 35 3.10 21.29 0.99
C ALA A 35 2.06 20.15 1.03
N VAL A 36 0.97 20.38 1.76
CA VAL A 36 -0.12 19.43 1.94
C VAL A 36 -1.30 19.75 1.03
N THR A 37 -2.01 18.73 0.55
CA THR A 37 -3.23 18.90 -0.26
C THR A 37 -4.39 19.46 0.55
N ASP A 38 -5.17 20.33 -0.07
CA ASP A 38 -6.46 20.83 0.41
C ASP A 38 -7.63 19.87 0.15
N SER A 39 -7.42 18.83 -0.66
CA SER A 39 -8.43 17.81 -0.96
C SER A 39 -8.74 16.90 0.23
N ALA A 40 -9.87 16.19 0.13
CA ALA A 40 -10.26 15.13 1.06
C ALA A 40 -9.72 13.74 0.67
N ASP A 41 -8.87 13.64 -0.38
CA ASP A 41 -8.39 12.37 -0.95
C ASP A 41 -7.81 11.41 0.10
N PRO A 42 -6.90 11.83 1.02
CA PRO A 42 -6.32 10.91 2.00
C PRO A 42 -7.37 10.33 2.95
N PHE A 43 -8.34 11.15 3.35
CA PHE A 43 -9.39 10.76 4.29
C PHE A 43 -10.43 9.84 3.62
N LEU A 44 -10.77 10.11 2.36
CA LEU A 44 -11.63 9.23 1.56
C LEU A 44 -10.97 7.86 1.37
N ALA A 45 -9.68 7.83 1.02
CA ALA A 45 -8.94 6.58 0.85
C ALA A 45 -8.93 5.74 2.15
N ALA A 46 -8.71 6.38 3.30
CA ALA A 46 -8.74 5.70 4.60
C ALA A 46 -10.15 5.24 5.03
N ALA A 47 -11.20 5.98 4.67
CA ALA A 47 -12.58 5.68 5.05
C ALA A 47 -13.21 4.54 4.23
N LEU A 48 -12.68 4.22 3.04
CA LEU A 48 -13.29 3.28 2.10
C LEU A 48 -13.58 1.91 2.72
N PHE A 49 -12.56 1.21 3.21
CA PHE A 49 -12.75 -0.15 3.72
C PHE A 49 -13.66 -0.23 4.96
N PRO A 50 -13.53 0.67 5.97
CA PRO A 50 -14.51 0.77 7.05
C PRO A 50 -15.93 0.96 6.53
N ALA A 51 -16.14 1.84 5.56
CA ALA A 51 -17.46 2.13 4.99
C ALA A 51 -18.06 0.90 4.29
N MET A 52 -17.27 0.25 3.43
CA MET A 52 -17.65 -0.99 2.75
C MET A 52 -18.00 -2.10 3.75
N ARG A 53 -17.18 -2.27 4.80
CA ARG A 53 -17.40 -3.31 5.81
C ARG A 53 -18.67 -3.08 6.64
N LEU A 54 -19.08 -1.83 6.78
CA LEU A 54 -20.28 -1.41 7.52
C LEU A 54 -21.51 -1.22 6.61
N GLY A 55 -21.37 -1.32 5.28
CA GLY A 55 -22.47 -1.05 4.33
C GLY A 55 -22.94 0.41 4.36
N ARG A 56 -22.06 1.36 4.70
CA ARG A 56 -22.44 2.77 4.89
C ARG A 56 -21.95 3.64 3.75
N LYS A 57 -22.84 4.46 3.20
CA LYS A 57 -22.47 5.53 2.26
C LYS A 57 -21.41 6.45 2.84
N ILE A 58 -20.52 6.97 1.99
CA ILE A 58 -19.55 8.01 2.36
C ILE A 58 -20.10 9.35 1.87
N GLU A 59 -20.17 10.33 2.76
CA GLU A 59 -20.55 11.71 2.43
C GLU A 59 -19.38 12.64 2.75
N ILE A 60 -18.92 13.41 1.77
CA ILE A 60 -17.87 14.42 1.96
C ILE A 60 -18.53 15.79 2.08
N ASP A 61 -18.08 16.59 3.05
CA ASP A 61 -18.53 17.97 3.24
C ASP A 61 -18.47 18.75 1.91
N PRO A 62 -19.56 19.44 1.49
CA PRO A 62 -19.59 20.16 0.22
C PRO A 62 -18.53 21.25 0.04
N ILE A 63 -17.87 21.72 1.11
CA ILE A 63 -16.74 22.66 1.00
C ILE A 63 -15.46 21.97 0.53
N LEU A 64 -15.35 20.66 0.70
CA LEU A 64 -14.20 19.86 0.32
C LEU A 64 -14.39 19.27 -1.07
N SER A 65 -13.27 18.95 -1.71
CA SER A 65 -13.27 18.27 -3.01
C SER A 65 -12.32 17.08 -3.00
N VAL A 66 -12.57 16.16 -3.93
CA VAL A 66 -11.70 15.01 -4.20
C VAL A 66 -11.28 14.95 -5.65
N SER A 67 -10.23 14.20 -5.94
CA SER A 67 -9.81 13.93 -7.31
C SER A 67 -10.87 13.15 -8.08
N PRO A 68 -11.28 13.60 -9.29
CA PRO A 68 -12.15 12.80 -10.16
C PRO A 68 -11.56 11.42 -10.44
N ARG A 69 -10.25 11.34 -10.70
CA ARG A 69 -9.54 10.09 -10.98
C ARG A 69 -9.55 9.15 -9.78
N LEU A 70 -9.42 9.68 -8.57
CA LEU A 70 -9.54 8.85 -7.36
C LEU A 70 -10.95 8.28 -7.30
N LEU A 71 -11.97 9.11 -7.41
CA LEU A 71 -13.37 8.69 -7.31
C LEU A 71 -13.73 7.59 -8.33
N ASP A 72 -13.32 7.74 -9.58
CA ASP A 72 -13.51 6.73 -10.63
C ASP A 72 -12.82 5.41 -10.29
N ASN A 73 -11.57 5.47 -9.82
CA ASN A 73 -10.82 4.27 -9.43
C ASN A 73 -11.38 3.61 -8.18
N LEU A 74 -11.96 4.37 -7.24
CA LEU A 74 -12.56 3.80 -6.05
C LEU A 74 -13.76 2.92 -6.38
N ARG A 75 -14.53 3.24 -7.43
CA ARG A 75 -15.59 2.33 -7.91
C ARG A 75 -15.03 0.96 -8.28
N ILE A 76 -13.97 0.93 -9.09
CA ILE A 76 -13.31 -0.31 -9.53
C ILE A 76 -12.71 -1.06 -8.32
N LEU A 77 -12.07 -0.33 -7.41
CA LEU A 77 -11.50 -0.93 -6.20
C LEU A 77 -12.58 -1.59 -5.34
N GLN A 78 -13.75 -0.96 -5.19
CA GLN A 78 -14.86 -1.57 -4.45
C GLN A 78 -15.30 -2.89 -5.10
N GLU A 79 -15.47 -2.92 -6.43
CA GLU A 79 -15.86 -4.13 -7.18
C GLU A 79 -14.84 -5.27 -7.00
N ILE A 80 -13.54 -4.96 -7.10
CA ILE A 80 -12.45 -5.93 -6.88
C ILE A 80 -12.51 -6.50 -5.47
N HIS A 81 -12.55 -5.62 -4.46
CA HIS A 81 -12.48 -6.06 -3.06
C HIS A 81 -13.76 -6.77 -2.61
N HIS A 82 -14.94 -6.38 -3.14
CA HIS A 82 -16.18 -7.11 -2.95
C HIS A 82 -16.10 -8.53 -3.53
N THR A 83 -15.53 -8.67 -4.73
CA THR A 83 -15.34 -9.98 -5.38
C THR A 83 -14.46 -10.91 -4.54
N TRP A 84 -13.40 -10.37 -3.92
CA TRP A 84 -12.51 -11.15 -3.06
C TRP A 84 -13.11 -11.45 -1.68
N ASN A 85 -13.90 -10.52 -1.15
CA ASN A 85 -14.56 -10.66 0.13
C ASN A 85 -15.97 -10.04 0.09
N PRO A 86 -17.02 -10.86 -0.09
CA PRO A 86 -18.40 -10.38 -0.18
C PRO A 86 -18.90 -9.61 1.06
N ARG A 87 -18.18 -9.65 2.19
CA ARG A 87 -18.48 -8.84 3.39
C ARG A 87 -18.09 -7.37 3.25
N LEU A 88 -17.40 -7.00 2.17
CA LEU A 88 -17.09 -5.62 1.82
C LEU A 88 -18.12 -5.16 0.79
N GLU A 89 -19.13 -4.43 1.21
CA GLU A 89 -20.21 -3.97 0.34
C GLU A 89 -19.75 -2.82 -0.56
N ILE A 90 -20.34 -2.71 -1.75
CA ILE A 90 -20.17 -1.53 -2.61
C ILE A 90 -21.06 -0.43 -2.05
N VAL A 91 -20.45 0.68 -1.63
CA VAL A 91 -21.12 1.81 -1.00
C VAL A 91 -21.05 3.06 -1.89
N PRO A 92 -22.11 3.89 -1.91
CA PRO A 92 -22.09 5.15 -2.65
C PRO A 92 -21.17 6.17 -1.96
N ILE A 93 -20.54 7.01 -2.78
CA ILE A 93 -19.62 8.07 -2.34
C ILE A 93 -20.13 9.40 -2.90
N ASP A 94 -20.67 10.25 -2.02
CA ASP A 94 -21.17 11.58 -2.35
C ASP A 94 -20.05 12.61 -2.12
N ALA A 95 -19.45 13.12 -3.19
CA ALA A 95 -18.34 14.05 -3.12
C ALA A 95 -18.34 15.06 -4.28
N ARG A 96 -17.90 16.30 -4.02
CA ARG A 96 -17.54 17.23 -5.10
C ARG A 96 -16.17 16.88 -5.64
N THR A 97 -15.98 17.04 -6.95
CA THR A 97 -14.69 16.78 -7.59
C THR A 97 -14.01 18.07 -8.05
N SER A 98 -12.69 18.13 -7.94
CA SER A 98 -11.85 19.20 -8.49
C SER A 98 -10.57 18.61 -9.08
N PRO A 99 -10.05 19.13 -10.21
CA PRO A 99 -8.80 18.64 -10.77
C PRO A 99 -7.65 18.67 -9.75
N SER A 100 -6.92 17.55 -9.63
CA SER A 100 -5.77 17.46 -8.75
C SER A 100 -4.64 18.37 -9.24
N ARG A 101 -4.02 19.12 -8.31
CA ARG A 101 -2.83 19.94 -8.58
C ARG A 101 -1.59 19.24 -8.05
N ALA A 102 -0.55 19.12 -8.88
CA ALA A 102 0.77 18.69 -8.42
C ALA A 102 1.34 19.73 -7.46
N LEU A 103 1.59 19.33 -6.22
CA LEU A 103 2.20 20.20 -5.20
C LEU A 103 3.71 20.05 -5.15
N HIS A 104 4.21 18.90 -5.61
CA HIS A 104 5.61 18.51 -5.57
C HIS A 104 6.01 17.88 -6.90
N GLY A 105 7.27 18.05 -7.26
CA GLY A 105 7.91 17.29 -8.34
C GLY A 105 8.57 16.01 -7.82
N GLY A 106 9.06 15.19 -8.75
CA GLY A 106 9.78 13.97 -8.45
C GLY A 106 9.08 12.72 -8.94
N VAL A 107 9.78 11.59 -8.84
CA VAL A 107 9.31 10.27 -9.25
C VAL A 107 9.33 9.36 -8.04
N MET A 108 8.22 8.71 -7.76
CA MET A 108 8.00 7.92 -6.55
C MET A 108 7.63 6.49 -6.92
N SER A 109 8.11 5.53 -6.12
CA SER A 109 7.61 4.15 -6.12
C SER A 109 7.20 3.72 -4.72
N PHE A 110 6.09 3.00 -4.62
CA PHE A 110 5.84 2.17 -3.43
C PHE A 110 6.87 1.05 -3.38
N PHE A 111 7.38 0.75 -2.19
CA PHE A 111 8.48 -0.19 -1.99
C PHE A 111 8.22 -1.08 -0.77
N SER A 112 7.59 -2.23 -1.00
CA SER A 112 7.30 -3.20 0.08
C SER A 112 8.44 -4.20 0.31
N GLY A 113 9.52 -4.14 -0.47
CA GLY A 113 10.61 -5.13 -0.43
C GLY A 113 10.30 -6.44 -1.19
N GLY A 114 9.12 -6.55 -1.80
CA GLY A 114 8.78 -7.66 -2.69
C GLY A 114 9.52 -7.59 -4.04
N VAL A 115 9.55 -8.72 -4.76
CA VAL A 115 10.27 -8.88 -6.04
C VAL A 115 9.95 -7.76 -7.03
N ASP A 116 8.68 -7.39 -7.18
CA ASP A 116 8.26 -6.36 -8.14
C ASP A 116 8.76 -4.96 -7.76
N SER A 117 8.67 -4.60 -6.47
CA SER A 117 9.18 -3.31 -5.99
C SER A 117 10.71 -3.22 -6.05
N VAL A 118 11.42 -4.32 -5.76
CA VAL A 118 12.88 -4.41 -5.88
C VAL A 118 13.30 -4.31 -7.34
N TYR A 119 12.64 -5.05 -8.23
CA TYR A 119 12.87 -4.97 -9.67
C TYR A 119 12.63 -3.55 -10.20
N THR A 120 11.51 -2.92 -9.81
CA THR A 120 11.18 -1.55 -10.19
C THR A 120 12.25 -0.56 -9.72
N PHE A 121 12.68 -0.66 -8.47
CA PHE A 121 13.74 0.17 -7.91
C PHE A 121 15.05 0.01 -8.70
N LEU A 122 15.52 -1.22 -8.90
CA LEU A 122 16.78 -1.48 -9.61
C LEU A 122 16.75 -1.02 -11.07
N LYS A 123 15.59 -1.10 -11.74
CA LYS A 123 15.45 -0.68 -13.14
C LYS A 123 15.25 0.82 -13.31
N ARG A 124 14.79 1.53 -12.28
CA ARG A 124 14.44 2.96 -12.35
C ARG A 124 15.23 3.81 -11.35
N GLN A 125 16.30 3.28 -10.77
CA GLN A 125 17.07 3.96 -9.71
C GLN A 125 17.59 5.35 -10.14
N GLY A 126 17.92 5.54 -11.42
CA GLY A 126 18.36 6.84 -11.93
C GLY A 126 17.26 7.90 -12.05
N GLU A 127 15.99 7.49 -12.01
CA GLU A 127 14.81 8.36 -12.17
C GLU A 127 14.08 8.58 -10.84
N LEU A 128 14.07 7.56 -9.97
CA LEU A 128 13.36 7.57 -8.68
C LEU A 128 13.99 8.57 -7.70
N THR A 129 13.18 9.49 -7.19
CA THR A 129 13.58 10.45 -6.16
C THR A 129 13.05 10.09 -4.78
N HIS A 130 11.94 9.34 -4.70
CA HIS A 130 11.32 8.94 -3.44
C HIS A 130 10.88 7.47 -3.45
N LEU A 131 10.95 6.84 -2.28
CA LEU A 131 10.35 5.53 -2.01
C LEU A 131 9.34 5.67 -0.88
N VAL A 132 8.20 4.99 -1.01
CA VAL A 132 7.17 4.95 0.02
C VAL A 132 7.03 3.53 0.52
N PHE A 133 7.20 3.37 1.83
CA PHE A 133 7.08 2.09 2.53
C PHE A 133 6.50 2.33 3.93
N ILE A 134 5.99 1.28 4.53
CA ILE A 134 5.40 1.28 5.86
C ILE A 134 6.40 0.68 6.84
N GLN A 135 7.01 1.54 7.66
CA GLN A 135 7.89 1.11 8.74
C GLN A 135 7.12 0.18 9.72
N GLY A 136 7.72 -0.96 10.06
CA GLY A 136 7.12 -1.96 10.95
C GLY A 136 6.11 -2.90 10.28
N PHE A 137 5.82 -2.70 8.99
CA PHE A 137 5.01 -3.63 8.19
C PHE A 137 5.81 -4.20 7.02
N ASP A 138 6.33 -3.32 6.14
CA ASP A 138 7.18 -3.74 5.03
C ASP A 138 8.58 -4.13 5.52
N PHE A 139 9.10 -3.37 6.50
CA PHE A 139 10.39 -3.62 7.13
C PHE A 139 10.31 -3.47 8.64
N SER A 140 10.71 -4.50 9.36
CA SER A 140 10.88 -4.45 10.82
C SER A 140 12.33 -4.12 11.14
N ALA A 141 12.56 -2.96 11.77
CA ALA A 141 13.86 -2.67 12.38
C ALA A 141 13.90 -3.37 13.75
N GLU A 142 14.60 -4.52 13.85
CA GLU A 142 14.95 -5.03 15.16
C GLU A 142 16.05 -4.16 15.77
N SER A 143 15.72 -3.61 16.94
CA SER A 143 16.54 -2.91 17.94
C SER A 143 18.06 -2.94 17.71
N GLY A 144 18.63 -1.76 17.41
CA GLY A 144 20.07 -1.52 17.53
C GLY A 144 20.56 -0.23 16.86
N ASN A 145 19.89 0.21 15.80
CA ASN A 145 20.24 1.45 15.11
C ASN A 145 18.99 2.33 14.94
N SER A 146 18.97 3.46 15.62
CA SER A 146 17.83 4.39 15.68
C SER A 146 17.65 5.22 14.39
N GLY A 147 18.40 4.92 13.33
CA GLY A 147 18.27 5.55 12.03
C GLY A 147 17.17 4.89 11.20
N GLY A 148 16.28 5.68 10.61
CA GLY A 148 15.29 5.16 9.66
C GLY A 148 15.98 4.52 8.44
N LEU A 149 15.34 3.48 7.87
CA LEU A 149 15.79 2.84 6.64
C LEU A 149 15.93 3.87 5.50
N THR A 150 17.08 3.89 4.84
CA THR A 150 17.38 4.75 3.71
C THR A 150 17.41 3.96 2.41
N ALA A 151 17.31 4.65 1.26
CA ALA A 151 17.42 4.00 -0.05
C ALA A 151 18.78 3.30 -0.27
N ALA A 152 19.84 3.75 0.42
CA ALA A 152 21.14 3.08 0.38
C ALA A 152 21.07 1.69 1.05
N ASP A 153 20.39 1.59 2.20
CA ASP A 153 20.18 0.33 2.91
C ASP A 153 19.40 -0.68 2.07
N LEU A 154 18.47 -0.21 1.22
CA LEU A 154 17.69 -1.06 0.32
C LEU A 154 18.52 -1.64 -0.85
N THR A 155 19.52 -0.89 -1.31
CA THR A 155 20.47 -1.39 -2.31
C THR A 155 21.30 -2.53 -1.72
N ASP A 156 21.72 -2.40 -0.46
CA ASP A 156 22.43 -3.46 0.25
C ASP A 156 21.50 -4.63 0.57
N LEU A 157 20.23 -4.41 0.95
CA LEU A 157 19.24 -5.49 1.12
C LEU A 157 18.99 -6.28 -0.16
N SER A 158 18.95 -5.61 -1.32
CA SER A 158 18.80 -6.28 -2.61
C SER A 158 20.03 -7.14 -2.95
N GLN A 159 21.23 -6.62 -2.65
CA GLN A 159 22.47 -7.39 -2.78
C GLN A 159 22.56 -8.51 -1.74
N LEU A 160 22.07 -8.28 -0.53
CA LEU A 160 22.01 -9.25 0.56
C LEU A 160 21.04 -10.36 0.18
N ALA A 161 19.86 -10.07 -0.38
CA ALA A 161 18.95 -11.08 -0.88
C ALA A 161 19.62 -11.93 -1.97
N PHE A 162 20.37 -11.32 -2.90
CA PHE A 162 21.11 -12.06 -3.93
C PHE A 162 22.24 -12.92 -3.35
N LYS A 163 23.01 -12.38 -2.38
CA LYS A 163 24.08 -13.09 -1.67
C LYS A 163 23.54 -14.20 -0.75
N LEU A 164 22.43 -13.96 -0.07
CA LEU A 164 21.72 -14.90 0.79
C LEU A 164 21.06 -16.00 -0.02
N LEU A 165 20.48 -15.72 -1.20
CA LEU A 165 19.96 -16.77 -2.07
C LEU A 165 21.09 -17.70 -2.54
N LYS A 166 22.26 -17.14 -2.84
CA LYS A 166 23.46 -17.92 -3.18
C LYS A 166 23.95 -18.77 -2.00
N LEU A 167 24.01 -18.19 -0.79
CA LEU A 167 24.43 -18.91 0.41
C LEU A 167 23.37 -19.90 0.92
N ALA A 168 22.09 -19.58 0.82
CA ALA A 168 20.97 -20.45 1.20
C ALA A 168 20.88 -21.70 0.32
N ALA A 169 21.44 -21.67 -0.89
CA ALA A 169 21.64 -22.86 -1.71
C ALA A 169 22.76 -23.77 -1.16
N GLU A 170 23.71 -23.22 -0.38
CA GLU A 170 24.82 -23.94 0.22
C GLU A 170 24.50 -24.43 1.66
N VAL A 171 23.61 -23.74 2.38
CA VAL A 171 23.11 -24.14 3.71
C VAL A 171 21.99 -25.17 3.56
N PRO A 172 21.91 -26.24 4.39
CA PRO A 172 20.91 -27.31 4.25
C PRO A 172 19.50 -26.91 4.73
N ILE A 173 19.01 -25.72 4.38
CA ILE A 173 17.62 -25.31 4.61
C ILE A 173 16.76 -25.97 3.53
N ARG A 174 15.94 -26.94 3.92
CA ARG A 174 15.01 -27.62 3.01
C ARG A 174 13.62 -27.04 3.16
N THR A 175 13.16 -26.31 2.15
CA THR A 175 11.76 -25.91 2.05
C THR A 175 10.90 -27.14 1.75
N LYS A 176 9.77 -27.28 2.44
CA LYS A 176 8.74 -28.24 2.03
C LYS A 176 8.08 -27.69 0.77
N VAL A 177 8.11 -28.47 -0.30
CA VAL A 177 7.55 -28.10 -1.58
C VAL A 177 6.48 -29.11 -1.98
N ARG A 178 5.31 -28.59 -2.34
CA ARG A 178 4.28 -29.36 -3.02
C ARG A 178 4.26 -28.94 -4.49
N LEU A 179 4.63 -29.87 -5.36
CA LEU A 179 4.66 -29.64 -6.80
C LEU A 179 3.27 -29.83 -7.40
N PHE A 180 2.93 -28.95 -8.34
CA PHE A 180 1.72 -29.03 -9.17
C PHE A 180 2.14 -28.93 -10.64
N PRO A 181 1.58 -29.73 -11.56
CA PRO A 181 1.79 -29.49 -12.98
C PRO A 181 1.18 -28.13 -13.36
N LEU A 182 1.75 -27.46 -14.37
CA LEU A 182 1.29 -26.13 -14.79
C LEU A 182 -0.20 -26.14 -15.17
N GLU A 183 -0.66 -27.22 -15.78
CA GLU A 183 -2.05 -27.43 -16.19
C GLU A 183 -3.01 -27.42 -14.98
N ALA A 184 -2.51 -27.76 -13.79
CA ALA A 184 -3.25 -27.75 -12.53
C ALA A 184 -3.02 -26.47 -11.71
N ALA A 185 -2.54 -25.37 -12.32
CA ALA A 185 -2.28 -24.12 -11.59
C ALA A 185 -3.51 -23.61 -10.82
N ASN A 186 -4.70 -23.70 -11.41
CA ASN A 186 -5.94 -23.29 -10.73
C ASN A 186 -6.30 -24.21 -9.56
N GLU A 187 -6.00 -25.51 -9.66
CA GLU A 187 -6.21 -26.46 -8.57
C GLU A 187 -5.22 -26.21 -7.42
N ALA A 188 -4.00 -25.76 -7.71
CA ALA A 188 -3.00 -25.38 -6.71
C ALA A 188 -3.44 -24.17 -5.86
N LEU A 189 -4.27 -23.28 -6.42
CA LEU A 189 -4.78 -22.09 -5.70
C LEU A 189 -5.78 -22.44 -4.61
N ALA A 190 -6.58 -23.50 -4.77
CA ALA A 190 -7.60 -23.89 -3.79
C ALA A 190 -7.01 -24.28 -2.41
N PRO A 191 -6.04 -25.20 -2.30
CA PRO A 191 -5.39 -25.50 -1.02
C PRO A 191 -4.53 -24.32 -0.52
N LEU A 192 -3.94 -23.50 -1.40
CA LEU A 192 -3.19 -22.32 -1.02
C LEU A 192 -4.08 -21.29 -0.31
N LYS A 193 -5.22 -20.92 -0.93
CA LYS A 193 -6.22 -20.01 -0.33
C LYS A 193 -6.80 -20.54 0.97
N ALA A 194 -6.92 -21.85 1.10
CA ALA A 194 -7.43 -22.50 2.30
C ALA A 194 -6.36 -22.75 3.39
N GLY A 195 -5.12 -22.27 3.21
CA GLY A 195 -4.03 -22.47 4.19
C GLY A 195 -3.60 -23.92 4.37
N ARG A 196 -3.88 -24.80 3.40
CA ARG A 196 -3.59 -26.26 3.46
C ARG A 196 -2.27 -26.64 2.78
N ILE A 197 -1.40 -25.67 2.56
CA ILE A 197 -0.05 -25.90 2.03
C ILE A 197 0.94 -25.68 3.16
N ASP A 198 1.61 -26.76 3.59
CA ASP A 198 2.75 -26.71 4.50
C ASP A 198 4.02 -26.48 3.68
N GLY A 199 4.45 -25.21 3.58
CA GLY A 199 5.58 -24.78 2.77
C GLY A 199 5.15 -24.05 1.50
N ALA A 200 5.78 -24.35 0.36
CA ALA A 200 5.53 -23.67 -0.91
C ALA A 200 4.78 -24.57 -1.90
N ALA A 201 3.78 -24.01 -2.59
CA ALA A 201 3.21 -24.61 -3.79
C ALA A 201 4.04 -24.16 -5.00
N VAL A 202 4.59 -25.09 -5.77
CA VAL A 202 5.46 -24.79 -6.92
C VAL A 202 4.88 -25.41 -8.18
N LEU A 203 4.76 -24.60 -9.23
CA LEU A 203 4.30 -25.07 -10.54
C LEU A 203 5.48 -25.63 -11.33
N LYS A 204 5.38 -26.89 -11.73
CA LYS A 204 6.31 -27.54 -12.64
C LYS A 204 5.86 -27.24 -14.06
N MET A 205 6.64 -26.46 -14.78
CA MET A 205 6.46 -26.30 -16.23
C MET A 205 6.95 -27.57 -16.93
N GLY A 206 6.15 -28.10 -17.86
CA GLY A 206 6.60 -29.17 -18.77
C GLY A 206 7.77 -28.67 -19.62
N ILE A 207 8.76 -29.55 -19.83
CA ILE A 207 9.80 -29.38 -20.86
C ILE A 207 9.31 -30.12 -22.10
#